data_AF-Q5HZP7-F1
#
_entry.id   AF-Q5HZP7-F1
#
_cell.length_a   1.000
_cell.length_b   1.000
_cell.length_c   1.000
_cell.angle_alpha   90.00
_cell.angle_beta   90.00
_cell.angle_gamma   90.00
#
_symmetry.space_group_name_H-M   'P 1'
#
loop_
_entity.id
_entity.type
_entity.pdbx_description
1 polymer ?
#
loop_
_entity_poly.entity_id
_entity_poly.type
_entity_poly.pdbx_seq_one_letter_code
_entity_poly.pdbx_strand_id
1 'polypeptide(L)'
;MERKPSVCRKSGSWNCLLVLFLLLLFTVVSVNFLLYMYIDQMYAPSRFSHSEVNLCPYGHFKIATIKNCSPWLTCETIKKEVRKLKLVGEGAVKKVFLSEWKGLKVALSELKSLDLQDDFLHGLRMLQSMQSRYVVVLVGYCKETFSILTEYHPLGSLKDLDETFSFPKYQGFNTWQNRLKLAIEYVSIINYLHNSPHGTLIMCDSNDLDKALSQYMLTSDFHVVANDLDALPVVDKEKGILVKCGQREITGHFVAPEQLWPYGPNIEFSDDLMPSYDEKTDIWKIPAVIDHLLGHVKGSDIVRFHLFDIHSECGKANPSERPSAQMVLDTYRKVLALLMKEMAVAETREML
;
A
#
# COMPACT_ATOMS: atom_id res chain seq x y z
N MET A 1 15.05 40.29 51.04
CA MET A 1 16.07 39.44 51.70
C MET A 1 16.41 38.30 50.74
N GLU A 2 17.46 38.45 49.94
CA GLU A 2 17.99 37.35 49.13
C GLU A 2 18.98 36.54 49.99
N ARG A 3 18.66 35.27 50.27
CA ARG A 3 19.63 34.29 50.76
C ARG A 3 20.05 33.43 49.57
N LYS A 4 21.25 33.70 49.02
CA LYS A 4 21.91 32.75 48.12
C LYS A 4 22.59 31.65 48.96
N PRO A 5 22.30 30.37 48.71
CA PRO A 5 22.92 29.27 49.44
C PRO A 5 24.36 29.08 48.97
N SER A 6 25.30 29.15 49.91
CA SER A 6 26.71 28.84 49.72
C SER A 6 26.96 27.36 50.01
N VAL A 7 26.82 26.53 48.98
CA VAL A 7 27.23 25.12 49.06
C VAL A 7 28.70 25.03 48.67
N CYS A 8 29.52 24.66 49.65
CA CYS A 8 30.88 24.08 49.59
C CYS A 8 31.86 24.81 50.53
N ARG A 9 31.75 24.48 51.83
CA ARG A 9 32.68 24.87 52.88
C ARG A 9 33.65 23.70 53.13
N LYS A 10 34.92 23.97 52.86
CA LYS A 10 36.17 23.44 53.47
C LYS A 10 36.24 21.96 53.90
N SER A 11 37.30 21.30 53.42
CA SER A 11 37.84 19.96 53.76
C SER A 11 37.20 18.76 53.03
N GLY A 12 37.61 18.59 51.77
CA GLY A 12 37.22 17.46 50.93
C GLY A 12 37.30 17.80 49.45
N SER A 13 38.37 18.49 49.02
CA SER A 13 38.51 19.01 47.65
C SER A 13 38.38 17.91 46.60
N TRP A 14 38.90 16.72 46.88
CA TRP A 14 38.76 15.54 46.01
C TRP A 14 37.32 15.00 45.98
N ASN A 15 36.63 14.91 47.12
CA ASN A 15 35.23 14.49 47.13
C ASN A 15 34.34 15.49 46.38
N CYS A 16 34.63 16.79 46.47
CA CYS A 16 33.90 17.83 45.75
C CYS A 16 34.14 17.75 44.23
N LEU A 17 35.39 17.55 43.80
CA LEU A 17 35.75 17.34 42.39
C LEU A 17 35.13 16.06 41.84
N LEU A 18 35.14 14.96 42.61
CA LEU A 18 34.52 13.69 42.23
C LEU A 18 33.00 13.84 42.08
N VAL A 19 32.33 14.51 43.01
CA VAL A 19 30.88 14.77 42.92
C VAL A 19 30.56 15.63 41.70
N LEU A 20 31.34 16.69 41.44
CA LEU A 20 31.17 17.52 40.24
C LEU A 20 31.39 16.71 38.95
N PHE A 21 32.41 15.86 38.91
CA PHE A 21 32.69 14.99 37.78
C PHE A 21 31.57 13.96 37.55
N LEU A 22 31.07 13.32 38.61
CA LEU A 22 29.95 12.38 38.53
C LEU A 22 28.65 13.06 38.11
N LEU A 23 28.38 14.29 38.58
CA LEU A 23 27.24 15.10 38.14
C LEU A 23 27.38 15.46 36.65
N LEU A 24 28.56 15.89 36.21
CA LEU A 24 28.82 16.19 34.81
C LEU A 24 28.62 14.94 33.94
N LEU A 25 29.20 13.81 34.34
CA LEU A 25 29.06 12.54 33.63
C LEU A 25 27.59 12.10 33.56
N PHE A 26 26.85 12.20 34.66
CA PHE A 26 25.42 11.91 34.71
C PHE A 26 24.60 12.84 33.80
N THR A 27 24.91 14.14 33.76
CA THR A 27 24.24 15.08 32.85
C THR A 27 24.54 14.77 31.39
N VAL A 28 25.79 14.44 31.04
CA VAL A 28 26.16 14.05 29.68
C VAL A 28 25.45 12.76 29.27
N VAL A 29 25.44 11.74 30.13
CA VAL A 29 24.74 10.48 29.86
C VAL A 29 23.23 10.70 29.74
N SER A 30 22.64 11.53 30.60
CA SER A 30 21.21 11.85 30.58
C SER A 30 20.83 12.65 29.33
N VAL A 31 21.63 13.64 28.90
CA VAL A 31 21.42 14.38 27.66
C VAL A 31 21.57 13.47 26.45
N ASN A 32 22.57 12.59 26.42
CA ASN A 32 22.74 11.62 25.34
C ASN A 32 21.61 10.59 25.32
N PHE A 33 21.11 10.16 26.48
CA PHE A 33 19.94 9.27 26.56
C PHE A 33 18.67 9.97 26.08
N LEU A 34 18.43 11.22 26.48
CA LEU A 34 17.30 12.02 26.00
C LEU A 34 17.41 12.30 24.50
N LEU A 35 18.61 12.61 24.00
CA LEU A 35 18.87 12.78 22.58
C LEU A 35 18.66 11.46 21.83
N TYR A 36 19.13 10.33 22.36
CA TYR A 36 18.88 9.00 21.81
C TYR A 36 17.39 8.69 21.78
N MET A 37 16.65 8.94 22.86
CA MET A 37 15.19 8.76 22.91
C MET A 37 14.47 9.70 21.94
N TYR A 38 14.97 10.93 21.74
CA TYR A 38 14.40 11.89 20.80
C TYR A 38 14.66 11.49 19.35
N ILE A 39 15.90 11.11 19.01
CA ILE A 39 16.30 10.57 17.72
C ILE A 39 15.54 9.27 17.47
N ASP A 40 15.53 8.33 18.41
CA ASP A 40 14.76 7.10 18.32
C ASP A 40 13.27 7.40 18.21
N GLN A 41 12.73 8.48 18.77
CA GLN A 41 11.34 8.87 18.52
C GLN A 41 11.12 9.50 17.13
N MET A 42 12.09 10.24 16.59
CA MET A 42 12.05 10.83 15.24
C MET A 42 12.25 9.79 14.14
N TYR A 43 13.13 8.81 14.37
CA TYR A 43 13.51 7.73 13.46
C TYR A 43 12.82 6.40 13.78
N ALA A 44 12.16 6.25 14.94
CA ALA A 44 11.27 5.11 15.24
C ALA A 44 10.36 5.03 14.04
N PRO A 45 10.43 3.93 13.26
CA PRO A 45 9.97 3.86 11.89
C PRO A 45 8.60 4.44 11.84
N SER A 46 8.55 5.72 11.42
CA SER A 46 7.51 6.71 11.75
C SER A 46 6.33 5.97 12.29
N ARG A 47 6.26 5.74 13.63
CA ARG A 47 5.27 4.85 14.28
C ARG A 47 4.04 5.04 13.45
N PHE A 48 3.69 4.09 12.56
CA PHE A 48 2.75 4.35 11.47
C PHE A 48 1.51 4.70 12.25
N SER A 49 1.29 5.98 12.47
CA SER A 49 0.26 6.48 13.33
C SER A 49 -0.85 6.38 12.33
N HIS A 50 -1.42 5.17 12.30
CA HIS A 50 -2.58 4.76 11.55
C HIS A 50 -3.69 5.67 12.07
N SER A 51 -3.62 6.93 11.67
CA SER A 51 -4.55 7.94 12.07
C SER A 51 -5.74 7.70 11.16
N GLU A 52 -6.57 6.74 11.58
CA GLU A 52 -7.99 6.65 11.24
C GLU A 52 -8.70 8.00 11.42
N VAL A 53 -8.06 8.96 12.11
CA VAL A 53 -8.36 10.40 12.23
C VAL A 53 -8.76 11.08 10.91
N ASN A 54 -8.45 10.52 9.74
CA ASN A 54 -8.83 11.09 8.44
C ASN A 54 -9.93 10.31 7.67
N LEU A 55 -10.52 9.27 8.23
CA LEU A 55 -11.56 8.51 7.54
C LEU A 55 -12.95 9.11 7.76
N CYS A 56 -13.76 9.12 6.70
CA CYS A 56 -15.15 9.51 6.78
C CYS A 56 -16.04 8.35 7.23
N PRO A 57 -17.16 8.64 7.91
CA PRO A 57 -18.15 7.61 8.21
C PRO A 57 -18.68 6.98 6.92
N TYR A 58 -19.19 5.75 7.02
CA TYR A 58 -19.81 5.05 5.89
C TYR A 58 -20.85 5.94 5.19
N GLY A 59 -20.89 5.87 3.86
CA GLY A 59 -21.77 6.73 3.05
C GLY A 59 -21.25 8.16 2.84
N HIS A 60 -20.05 8.49 3.34
CA HIS A 60 -19.44 9.80 3.19
C HIS A 60 -18.03 9.68 2.60
N PHE A 61 -17.55 10.79 2.06
CA PHE A 61 -16.22 10.90 1.46
C PHE A 61 -15.57 12.24 1.79
N LYS A 62 -14.24 12.26 1.68
CA LYS A 62 -13.41 13.45 1.75
C LYS A 62 -12.25 13.24 0.78
N ILE A 63 -12.06 14.19 -0.12
CA ILE A 63 -10.88 14.27 -1.00
C ILE A 63 -9.97 15.39 -0.49
N ALA A 64 -8.68 15.38 -0.85
CA ALA A 64 -7.64 16.21 -0.23
C ALA A 64 -7.97 17.73 -0.13
N THR A 65 -8.73 18.28 -1.08
CA THR A 65 -9.10 19.70 -1.10
C THR A 65 -10.34 20.03 -0.24
N ILE A 66 -11.15 19.04 0.13
CA ILE A 66 -12.36 19.20 0.95
C ILE A 66 -11.99 18.97 2.42
N LYS A 67 -12.30 19.93 3.30
CA LYS A 67 -11.96 19.80 4.74
C LYS A 67 -12.86 18.82 5.50
N ASN A 68 -14.15 18.78 5.16
CA ASN A 68 -15.18 18.05 5.87
C ASN A 68 -15.69 16.85 5.06
N CYS A 69 -16.07 15.78 5.74
CA CYS A 69 -16.77 14.66 5.11
C CYS A 69 -18.11 15.12 4.53
N SER A 70 -18.41 14.70 3.31
CA SER A 70 -19.67 14.95 2.60
C SER A 70 -20.33 13.63 2.25
N PRO A 71 -21.67 13.53 2.23
CA PRO A 71 -22.34 12.30 1.80
C PRO A 71 -21.99 11.99 0.35
N TRP A 72 -21.95 10.70 -0.01
CA TRP A 72 -21.79 10.26 -1.40
C TRP A 72 -22.80 10.95 -2.31
N LEU A 73 -22.36 11.34 -3.49
CA LEU A 73 -23.21 12.04 -4.45
C LEU A 73 -24.34 11.14 -4.91
N THR A 74 -25.54 11.71 -4.95
CA THR A 74 -26.72 11.03 -5.47
C THR A 74 -26.65 10.91 -6.99
N CYS A 75 -27.47 10.03 -7.56
CA CYS A 75 -27.56 9.91 -9.01
C CYS A 75 -27.97 11.23 -9.70
N GLU A 76 -28.90 11.99 -9.09
CA GLU A 76 -29.32 13.30 -9.62
C GLU A 76 -28.14 14.28 -9.67
N THR A 77 -27.36 14.36 -8.59
CA THR A 77 -26.16 15.20 -8.54
C THR A 77 -25.12 14.78 -9.57
N ILE A 78 -24.89 13.47 -9.74
CA ILE A 78 -23.95 12.96 -10.74
C ILE A 78 -24.38 13.37 -12.15
N LYS A 79 -25.65 13.15 -12.50
CA LYS A 79 -26.20 13.50 -13.83
C LYS A 79 -26.14 14.99 -14.13
N LYS A 80 -26.35 15.83 -13.11
CA LYS A 80 -26.47 17.30 -13.26
C LYS A 80 -25.13 18.02 -13.17
N GLU A 81 -24.23 17.59 -12.28
CA GLU A 81 -23.05 18.36 -11.87
C GLU A 81 -21.72 17.74 -12.31
N VAL A 82 -21.69 16.47 -12.73
CA VAL A 82 -20.45 15.82 -13.19
C VAL A 82 -20.30 16.02 -14.69
N ARG A 83 -19.25 16.75 -15.08
CA ARG A 83 -18.90 16.96 -16.49
C ARG A 83 -17.89 15.91 -16.94
N LYS A 84 -18.32 14.99 -17.81
CA LYS A 84 -17.44 14.03 -18.49
C LYS A 84 -16.49 14.77 -19.43
N LEU A 85 -15.19 14.46 -19.36
CA LEU A 85 -14.16 15.09 -20.20
C LEU A 85 -13.64 14.12 -21.26
N LYS A 86 -12.68 13.25 -20.91
CA LYS A 86 -12.00 12.36 -21.86
C LYS A 86 -11.95 10.93 -21.34
N LEU A 87 -12.00 9.95 -22.25
CA LEU A 87 -11.71 8.55 -21.92
C LEU A 87 -10.23 8.44 -21.53
N VAL A 88 -9.95 7.81 -20.39
CA VAL A 88 -8.59 7.61 -19.86
C VAL A 88 -8.25 6.14 -19.65
N GLY A 89 -9.24 5.26 -19.64
CA GLY A 89 -9.04 3.83 -19.54
C GLY A 89 -10.26 3.07 -20.02
N GLU A 90 -10.03 1.86 -20.52
CA GLU A 90 -11.08 0.93 -20.91
C GLU A 90 -10.66 -0.48 -20.52
N GLY A 91 -11.46 -1.14 -19.69
CA GLY A 91 -11.27 -2.51 -19.27
C GLY A 91 -12.34 -3.46 -19.85
N ALA A 92 -12.43 -4.65 -19.28
CA ALA A 92 -13.47 -5.61 -19.63
C ALA A 92 -14.86 -5.08 -19.21
N VAL A 93 -15.00 -4.65 -17.95
CA VAL A 93 -16.27 -4.26 -17.34
C VAL A 93 -16.60 -2.77 -17.55
N LYS A 94 -15.59 -1.89 -17.50
CA LYS A 94 -15.78 -0.44 -17.36
C LYS A 94 -15.06 0.38 -18.43
N LYS A 95 -15.67 1.50 -18.82
CA LYS A 95 -14.99 2.64 -19.46
C LYS A 95 -14.77 3.73 -18.41
N VAL A 96 -13.53 4.20 -18.30
CA VAL A 96 -13.14 5.19 -17.28
C VAL A 96 -12.86 6.52 -17.95
N PHE A 97 -13.58 7.55 -17.51
CA PHE A 97 -13.46 8.91 -18.02
C PHE A 97 -12.90 9.84 -16.96
N LEU A 98 -11.87 10.61 -17.31
CA LEU A 98 -11.56 11.82 -16.58
C LEU A 98 -12.78 12.74 -16.67
N SER A 99 -13.24 13.18 -15.51
CA SER A 99 -14.42 14.02 -15.35
C SER A 99 -14.15 15.13 -14.34
N GLU A 100 -15.08 16.05 -14.22
CA GLU A 100 -14.98 17.19 -13.30
C GLU A 100 -16.28 17.40 -12.52
N TRP A 101 -16.17 17.62 -11.22
CA TRP A 101 -17.28 17.94 -10.33
C TRP A 101 -16.89 19.11 -9.42
N LYS A 102 -17.61 20.24 -9.50
CA LYS A 102 -17.30 21.48 -8.75
C LYS A 102 -15.82 21.92 -8.87
N GLY A 103 -15.23 21.78 -10.06
CA GLY A 103 -13.83 22.11 -10.33
C GLY A 103 -12.81 21.04 -9.89
N LEU A 104 -13.25 19.98 -9.22
CA LEU A 104 -12.42 18.87 -8.78
C LEU A 104 -12.36 17.79 -9.86
N LYS A 105 -11.18 17.21 -10.08
CA LYS A 105 -11.00 16.09 -11.00
C LYS A 105 -11.47 14.80 -10.33
N VAL A 106 -12.30 14.04 -11.06
CA VAL A 106 -12.91 12.79 -10.62
C VAL A 106 -12.86 11.76 -11.75
N ALA A 107 -12.82 10.48 -11.42
CA ALA A 107 -12.88 9.40 -12.39
C ALA A 107 -14.31 8.86 -12.45
N LEU A 108 -14.95 8.97 -13.61
CA LEU A 108 -16.28 8.42 -13.88
C LEU A 108 -16.11 7.09 -14.61
N SER A 109 -16.41 5.99 -13.91
CA SER A 109 -16.41 4.65 -14.48
C SER A 109 -17.83 4.26 -14.87
N GLU A 110 -18.04 3.91 -16.13
CA GLU A 110 -19.34 3.49 -16.67
C GLU A 110 -19.29 2.04 -17.13
N LEU A 111 -20.37 1.30 -16.88
CA LEU A 111 -20.54 -0.07 -17.38
C LEU A 111 -20.43 -0.12 -18.91
N LYS A 112 -19.67 -1.08 -19.42
CA LYS A 112 -19.44 -1.27 -20.86
C LYS A 112 -20.57 -2.01 -21.57
N SER A 113 -21.08 -3.08 -20.95
CA SER A 113 -22.22 -3.89 -21.45
C SER A 113 -23.07 -4.35 -20.29
N LEU A 114 -24.38 -4.47 -20.49
CA LEU A 114 -25.32 -5.01 -19.49
C LEU A 114 -25.01 -6.47 -19.14
N ASP A 115 -24.36 -7.22 -20.02
CA ASP A 115 -23.95 -8.61 -19.75
C ASP A 115 -22.93 -8.72 -18.60
N LEU A 116 -22.22 -7.62 -18.29
CA LEU A 116 -21.21 -7.53 -17.22
C LEU A 116 -21.75 -6.77 -16.00
N GLN A 117 -23.07 -6.60 -15.91
CA GLN A 117 -23.71 -5.85 -14.82
C GLN A 117 -23.39 -6.44 -13.45
N ASP A 118 -23.35 -7.77 -13.31
CA ASP A 118 -23.13 -8.42 -12.02
C ASP A 118 -21.71 -8.17 -11.50
N ASP A 119 -20.69 -8.23 -12.36
CA ASP A 119 -19.30 -7.89 -12.03
C ASP A 119 -19.18 -6.42 -11.63
N PHE A 120 -19.84 -5.52 -12.36
CA PHE A 120 -19.86 -4.10 -12.04
C PHE A 120 -20.52 -3.82 -10.68
N LEU A 121 -21.64 -4.48 -10.39
CA LEU A 121 -22.32 -4.35 -9.11
C LEU A 121 -21.53 -4.99 -7.97
N HIS A 122 -20.78 -6.06 -8.23
CA HIS A 122 -19.82 -6.63 -7.28
C HIS A 122 -18.73 -5.61 -6.94
N GLY A 123 -18.09 -5.03 -7.95
CA GLY A 123 -17.08 -3.97 -7.79
C GLY A 123 -17.59 -2.77 -7.00
N LEU A 124 -18.82 -2.30 -7.28
CA LEU A 124 -19.45 -1.24 -6.49
C LEU A 124 -19.61 -1.64 -5.02
N ARG A 125 -20.10 -2.86 -4.72
CA ARG A 125 -20.26 -3.33 -3.34
C ARG A 125 -18.92 -3.40 -2.61
N MET A 126 -17.88 -3.94 -3.26
CA MET A 126 -16.52 -3.98 -2.71
C MET A 126 -16.00 -2.57 -2.43
N LEU A 127 -16.17 -1.66 -3.39
CA LEU A 127 -15.75 -0.27 -3.23
C LEU A 127 -16.48 0.43 -2.06
N GLN A 128 -17.78 0.19 -1.88
CA GLN A 128 -18.56 0.74 -0.76
C GLN A 128 -18.09 0.20 0.59
N SER A 129 -17.83 -1.10 0.68
CA SER A 129 -17.57 -1.77 1.95
C SER A 129 -16.11 -1.72 2.38
N MET A 130 -15.18 -1.59 1.42
CA MET A 130 -13.74 -1.58 1.65
C MET A 130 -13.13 -0.17 1.80
N GLN A 131 -13.95 0.89 1.87
CA GLN A 131 -13.49 2.27 2.03
C GLN A 131 -12.53 2.40 3.23
N SER A 132 -11.28 2.76 2.92
CA SER A 132 -10.19 2.92 3.88
C SER A 132 -9.08 3.74 3.21
N ARG A 133 -7.97 3.97 3.91
CA ARG A 133 -6.78 4.59 3.32
C ARG A 133 -6.11 3.76 2.21
N TYR A 134 -6.51 2.51 2.05
CA TYR A 134 -5.93 1.54 1.11
C TYR A 134 -6.71 1.45 -0.21
N VAL A 135 -7.86 2.10 -0.29
CA VAL A 135 -8.81 2.00 -1.42
C VAL A 135 -9.11 3.39 -1.93
N VAL A 136 -9.26 3.53 -3.25
CA VAL A 136 -9.67 4.79 -3.88
C VAL A 136 -10.96 5.33 -3.26
N VAL A 137 -11.00 6.64 -3.04
CA VAL A 137 -12.15 7.31 -2.41
C VAL A 137 -13.37 7.23 -3.34
N LEU A 138 -14.44 6.62 -2.85
CA LEU A 138 -15.75 6.62 -3.52
C LEU A 138 -16.42 7.97 -3.28
N VAL A 139 -16.66 8.72 -4.36
CA VAL A 139 -17.34 10.02 -4.33
C VAL A 139 -18.84 9.86 -4.48
N GLY A 140 -19.29 8.91 -5.29
CA GLY A 140 -20.72 8.60 -5.47
C GLY A 140 -20.95 7.53 -6.53
N TYR A 141 -22.22 7.16 -6.72
CA TYR A 141 -22.61 6.20 -7.75
C TYR A 141 -24.05 6.46 -8.22
N CYS A 142 -24.35 6.05 -9.45
CA CYS A 142 -25.70 6.01 -9.98
C CYS A 142 -26.02 4.62 -10.53
N LYS A 143 -26.98 3.93 -9.91
CA LYS A 143 -27.46 2.61 -10.37
C LYS A 143 -28.28 2.68 -11.66
N GLU A 144 -28.95 3.80 -11.94
CA GLU A 144 -29.76 3.97 -13.15
C GLU A 144 -28.91 4.05 -14.43
N THR A 145 -27.70 4.63 -14.33
CA THR A 145 -26.78 4.79 -15.46
C THR A 145 -25.56 3.87 -15.36
N PHE A 146 -25.55 2.96 -14.38
CA PHE A 146 -24.41 2.11 -14.03
C PHE A 146 -23.08 2.88 -14.07
N SER A 147 -22.99 3.90 -13.22
CA SER A 147 -21.82 4.79 -13.13
C SER A 147 -21.29 4.88 -11.71
N ILE A 148 -19.97 4.80 -11.55
CA ILE A 148 -19.25 4.97 -10.28
C ILE A 148 -18.34 6.18 -10.42
N LEU A 149 -18.31 7.03 -9.40
CA LEU A 149 -17.47 8.22 -9.35
C LEU A 149 -16.45 8.07 -8.21
N THR A 150 -15.16 8.11 -8.55
CA THR A 150 -14.05 8.03 -7.59
C THR A 150 -13.15 9.26 -7.69
N GLU A 151 -12.28 9.43 -6.69
CA GLU A 151 -11.18 10.39 -6.79
C GLU A 151 -10.28 10.07 -7.99
N TYR A 152 -9.89 11.10 -8.74
CA TYR A 152 -8.96 10.94 -9.85
C TYR A 152 -7.52 11.10 -9.38
N HIS A 153 -6.68 10.11 -9.67
CA HIS A 153 -5.25 10.15 -9.37
C HIS A 153 -4.43 10.47 -10.63
N PRO A 154 -3.87 11.69 -10.77
CA PRO A 154 -3.23 12.15 -12.00
C PRO A 154 -1.87 11.52 -12.27
N LEU A 155 -1.25 10.87 -11.28
CA LEU A 155 0.01 10.16 -11.46
C LEU A 155 -0.16 8.75 -12.06
N GLY A 156 -1.41 8.33 -12.29
CA GLY A 156 -1.70 7.07 -12.95
C GLY A 156 -1.45 5.84 -12.07
N SER A 157 -1.28 4.70 -12.73
CA SER A 157 -1.11 3.41 -12.08
C SER A 157 0.35 3.12 -11.75
N LEU A 158 0.60 2.15 -10.86
CA LEU A 158 1.98 1.75 -10.52
C LEU A 158 2.76 1.13 -11.70
N LYS A 159 2.09 0.76 -12.79
CA LYS A 159 2.76 0.25 -13.99
C LYS A 159 3.68 1.33 -14.60
N ASP A 160 3.25 2.60 -14.53
CA ASP A 160 3.92 3.75 -15.14
C ASP A 160 4.80 4.50 -14.11
N LEU A 161 5.19 3.84 -13.02
CA LEU A 161 5.91 4.47 -11.90
C LEU A 161 7.26 5.06 -12.34
N ASP A 162 8.03 4.32 -13.13
CA ASP A 162 9.33 4.79 -13.62
C ASP A 162 9.20 5.97 -14.57
N GLU A 163 8.19 5.96 -15.45
CA GLU A 163 7.85 7.11 -16.30
C GLU A 163 7.47 8.31 -15.43
N THR A 164 6.61 8.10 -14.44
CA THR A 164 6.19 9.14 -13.49
C THR A 164 7.38 9.74 -12.75
N PHE A 165 8.32 8.92 -12.29
CA PHE A 165 9.52 9.37 -11.59
C PHE A 165 10.63 9.90 -12.49
N SER A 166 10.51 9.74 -13.81
CA SER A 166 11.41 10.36 -14.79
C SER A 166 11.12 11.86 -15.00
N PHE A 167 9.91 12.33 -14.67
CA PHE A 167 9.58 13.75 -14.78
C PHE A 167 10.41 14.59 -13.80
N PRO A 168 11.02 15.72 -14.22
CA PRO A 168 11.88 16.54 -13.36
C PRO A 168 11.24 16.99 -12.05
N LYS A 169 9.91 17.23 -12.07
CA LYS A 169 9.12 17.61 -10.88
C LYS A 169 9.09 16.52 -9.80
N TYR A 170 9.21 15.25 -10.19
CA TYR A 170 9.07 14.09 -9.30
C TYR A 170 10.39 13.34 -9.07
N GLN A 171 11.46 13.73 -9.75
CA GLN A 171 12.78 13.11 -9.63
C GLN A 171 13.29 13.04 -8.19
N GLY A 172 13.01 14.06 -7.37
CA GLY A 172 13.38 14.08 -5.95
C GLY A 172 12.70 13.00 -5.10
N PHE A 173 11.58 12.44 -5.57
CA PHE A 173 10.90 11.32 -4.93
C PHE A 173 11.44 9.96 -5.40
N ASN A 174 12.23 9.92 -6.48
CA ASN A 174 12.76 8.70 -7.08
C ASN A 174 13.99 8.17 -6.31
N THR A 175 13.77 7.79 -5.06
CA THR A 175 14.80 7.28 -4.16
C THR A 175 14.44 5.88 -3.67
N TRP A 176 15.44 5.08 -3.28
CA TRP A 176 15.18 3.72 -2.78
C TRP A 176 14.27 3.75 -1.54
N GLN A 177 14.38 4.79 -0.70
CA GLN A 177 13.58 4.97 0.51
C GLN A 177 12.10 5.12 0.18
N ASN A 178 11.78 6.01 -0.78
CA ASN A 178 10.40 6.25 -1.17
C ASN A 178 9.84 5.07 -1.95
N ARG A 179 10.64 4.41 -2.80
CA ARG A 179 10.22 3.19 -3.50
C ARG A 179 9.96 2.03 -2.54
N LEU A 180 10.77 1.86 -1.49
CA LEU A 180 10.50 0.86 -0.44
C LEU A 180 9.25 1.21 0.37
N LYS A 181 8.93 2.51 0.58
CA LYS A 181 7.65 2.90 1.18
C LYS A 181 6.45 2.51 0.30
N LEU A 182 6.52 2.75 -1.02
CA LEU A 182 5.50 2.30 -1.96
C LEU A 182 5.33 0.77 -1.94
N ALA A 183 6.43 0.03 -1.88
CA ALA A 183 6.42 -1.42 -1.71
C ALA A 183 5.72 -1.86 -0.41
N ILE A 184 6.01 -1.19 0.71
CA ILE A 184 5.34 -1.43 2.00
C ILE A 184 3.84 -1.15 1.91
N GLU A 185 3.44 -0.09 1.20
CA GLU A 185 2.02 0.24 1.03
C GLU A 185 1.29 -0.77 0.15
N TYR A 186 1.88 -1.23 -0.95
CA TYR A 186 1.35 -2.33 -1.74
C TYR A 186 1.10 -3.58 -0.87
N VAL A 187 2.10 -4.03 -0.09
CA VAL A 187 1.93 -5.20 0.79
C VAL A 187 0.92 -4.91 1.91
N SER A 188 0.80 -3.66 2.37
CA SER A 188 -0.23 -3.26 3.34
C SER A 188 -1.64 -3.39 2.76
N ILE A 189 -1.83 -3.12 1.46
CA ILE A 189 -3.11 -3.33 0.77
C ILE A 189 -3.39 -4.82 0.65
N ILE A 190 -2.42 -5.65 0.24
CA ILE A 190 -2.60 -7.12 0.20
C ILE A 190 -2.99 -7.65 1.58
N ASN A 191 -2.30 -7.20 2.64
CA ASN A 191 -2.64 -7.57 4.01
C ASN A 191 -4.05 -7.10 4.41
N TYR A 192 -4.49 -5.93 3.96
CA TYR A 192 -5.84 -5.42 4.19
C TYR A 192 -6.91 -6.27 3.49
N LEU A 193 -6.66 -6.70 2.25
CA LEU A 193 -7.56 -7.61 1.51
C LEU A 193 -7.65 -8.97 2.20
N HIS A 194 -6.52 -9.54 2.60
CA HIS A 194 -6.45 -10.87 3.24
C HIS A 194 -7.12 -10.92 4.61
N ASN A 195 -7.17 -9.78 5.32
CA ASN A 195 -7.80 -9.62 6.64
C ASN A 195 -9.09 -8.78 6.57
N SER A 196 -9.77 -8.77 5.43
CA SER A 196 -11.01 -8.00 5.25
C SER A 196 -12.12 -8.51 6.19
N PRO A 197 -13.00 -7.63 6.68
CA PRO A 197 -14.19 -8.05 7.43
C PRO A 197 -15.17 -8.88 6.60
N HIS A 198 -15.00 -8.95 5.28
CA HIS A 198 -15.80 -9.76 4.37
C HIS A 198 -15.24 -11.17 4.12
N GLY A 199 -14.19 -11.56 4.85
CA GLY A 199 -13.41 -12.76 4.61
C GLY A 199 -12.13 -12.47 3.84
N THR A 200 -11.33 -13.50 3.56
CA THR A 200 -10.05 -13.33 2.89
C THR A 200 -10.27 -13.05 1.41
N LEU A 201 -10.01 -11.80 0.97
CA LEU A 201 -10.18 -11.39 -0.42
C LEU A 201 -8.88 -11.59 -1.20
N ILE A 202 -9.01 -12.02 -2.46
CA ILE A 202 -7.88 -12.29 -3.37
C ILE A 202 -7.93 -11.34 -4.55
N MET A 203 -6.79 -10.80 -4.97
CA MET A 203 -6.74 -9.92 -6.14
C MET A 203 -6.66 -10.74 -7.43
N CYS A 204 -7.79 -11.09 -8.04
CA CYS A 204 -7.80 -11.91 -9.26
C CYS A 204 -7.45 -11.16 -10.55
N ASP A 205 -7.52 -9.82 -10.56
CA ASP A 205 -7.08 -8.99 -11.67
C ASP A 205 -5.55 -8.82 -11.69
N SER A 206 -4.82 -9.94 -11.70
CA SER A 206 -3.36 -9.99 -11.51
C SER A 206 -2.70 -11.20 -12.21
N ASN A 207 -3.09 -11.51 -13.44
CA ASN A 207 -2.54 -12.65 -14.19
C ASN A 207 -1.18 -12.38 -14.86
N ASP A 208 -0.78 -11.12 -14.94
CA ASP A 208 0.55 -10.68 -15.37
C ASP A 208 0.97 -9.43 -14.57
N LEU A 209 2.24 -9.05 -14.68
CA LEU A 209 2.80 -7.95 -13.91
C LEU A 209 2.12 -6.61 -14.22
N ASP A 210 1.91 -6.28 -15.49
CA ASP A 210 1.31 -5.02 -15.93
C ASP A 210 -0.14 -4.93 -15.45
N LYS A 211 -0.89 -6.02 -15.60
CA LYS A 211 -2.26 -6.13 -15.10
C LYS A 211 -2.27 -5.99 -13.58
N ALA A 212 -1.42 -6.69 -12.84
CA ALA A 212 -1.34 -6.56 -11.38
C ALA A 212 -1.06 -5.11 -10.94
N LEU A 213 -0.06 -4.47 -11.54
CA LEU A 213 0.31 -3.08 -11.24
C LEU A 213 -0.77 -2.06 -11.61
N SER A 214 -1.55 -2.33 -12.66
CA SER A 214 -2.63 -1.44 -13.11
C SER A 214 -3.82 -1.33 -12.14
N GLN A 215 -3.97 -2.28 -11.20
CA GLN A 215 -5.05 -2.23 -10.20
C GLN A 215 -4.79 -1.21 -9.08
N TYR A 216 -3.58 -0.66 -9.01
CA TYR A 216 -3.14 0.25 -7.97
C TYR A 216 -2.77 1.61 -8.56
N MET A 217 -3.22 2.67 -7.90
CA MET A 217 -2.97 4.05 -8.31
C MET A 217 -1.99 4.73 -7.37
N LEU A 218 -1.17 5.61 -7.94
CA LEU A 218 -0.29 6.49 -7.19
C LEU A 218 -1.00 7.81 -6.90
N THR A 219 -1.19 8.14 -5.63
CA THR A 219 -1.82 9.41 -5.21
C THR A 219 -0.88 10.60 -5.45
N SER A 220 -1.44 11.82 -5.44
CA SER A 220 -0.64 13.04 -5.68
C SER A 220 0.41 13.33 -4.59
N ASP A 221 0.27 12.71 -3.42
CA ASP A 221 1.18 12.74 -2.28
C ASP A 221 2.01 11.44 -2.15
N PHE A 222 2.06 10.63 -3.21
CA PHE A 222 2.90 9.43 -3.34
C PHE A 222 2.57 8.28 -2.38
N HIS A 223 1.28 8.04 -2.18
CA HIS A 223 0.74 6.83 -1.55
C HIS A 223 0.16 5.88 -2.60
N VAL A 224 -0.01 4.62 -2.22
CA VAL A 224 -0.64 3.57 -3.03
C VAL A 224 -2.07 3.32 -2.57
N VAL A 225 -3.00 3.26 -3.51
CA VAL A 225 -4.39 2.85 -3.27
C VAL A 225 -4.84 1.81 -4.29
N ALA A 226 -5.63 0.83 -3.87
CA ALA A 226 -6.31 -0.07 -4.81
C ALA A 226 -7.51 0.64 -5.44
N ASN A 227 -7.63 0.54 -6.77
CA ASN A 227 -8.61 1.27 -7.56
C ASN A 227 -9.60 0.36 -8.29
N ASP A 228 -9.17 -0.83 -8.70
CA ASP A 228 -10.05 -1.82 -9.34
C ASP A 228 -10.31 -2.97 -8.38
N LEU A 229 -11.55 -3.08 -7.90
CA LEU A 229 -11.97 -4.08 -6.90
C LEU A 229 -13.07 -4.99 -7.46
N ASP A 230 -13.17 -5.11 -8.78
CA ASP A 230 -14.24 -5.87 -9.45
C ASP A 230 -14.01 -7.39 -9.38
N ALA A 231 -12.76 -7.84 -9.17
CA ALA A 231 -12.37 -9.25 -9.12
C ALA A 231 -11.76 -9.65 -7.77
N LEU A 232 -12.54 -9.51 -6.69
CA LEU A 232 -12.15 -9.86 -5.32
C LEU A 232 -12.98 -11.02 -4.73
N PRO A 233 -12.81 -12.27 -5.22
CA PRO A 233 -13.53 -13.39 -4.63
C PRO A 233 -13.06 -13.66 -3.19
N VAL A 234 -13.98 -14.20 -2.39
CA VAL A 234 -13.76 -14.50 -0.96
C VAL A 234 -13.33 -15.95 -0.79
N VAL A 235 -12.23 -16.15 -0.06
CA VAL A 235 -11.83 -17.43 0.51
C VAL A 235 -12.31 -17.55 1.95
N ASP A 236 -12.84 -18.72 2.27
CA ASP A 236 -13.19 -19.13 3.63
C ASP A 236 -12.71 -20.57 3.82
N LYS A 237 -11.48 -20.71 4.33
CA LYS A 237 -10.82 -22.00 4.54
C LYS A 237 -11.56 -22.86 5.56
N GLU A 238 -12.20 -22.24 6.55
CA GLU A 238 -12.96 -22.95 7.58
C GLU A 238 -14.20 -23.63 6.99
N LYS A 239 -14.83 -22.99 6.00
CA LYS A 239 -15.95 -23.56 5.24
C LYS A 239 -15.54 -24.34 3.99
N GLY A 240 -14.24 -24.48 3.73
CA GLY A 240 -13.73 -25.14 2.52
C GLY A 240 -14.00 -24.37 1.22
N ILE A 241 -14.25 -23.06 1.30
CA ILE A 241 -14.47 -22.18 0.14
C ILE A 241 -13.10 -21.68 -0.35
N LEU A 242 -12.70 -22.19 -1.51
CA LEU A 242 -11.53 -21.77 -2.28
C LEU A 242 -11.99 -21.11 -3.59
N VAL A 243 -11.06 -20.49 -4.33
CA VAL A 243 -11.41 -19.69 -5.52
C VAL A 243 -10.64 -20.11 -6.77
N LYS A 244 -11.11 -19.63 -7.92
CA LYS A 244 -10.39 -19.59 -9.20
C LYS A 244 -10.51 -18.19 -9.80
N CYS A 245 -9.41 -17.61 -10.27
CA CYS A 245 -9.35 -16.29 -10.89
C CYS A 245 -9.69 -16.34 -12.38
N GLY A 246 -10.95 -16.62 -12.68
CA GLY A 246 -11.47 -16.74 -14.05
C GLY A 246 -11.68 -18.19 -14.48
N GLN A 247 -12.25 -18.34 -15.68
CA GLN A 247 -12.69 -19.62 -16.26
C GLN A 247 -11.83 -20.07 -17.44
N ARG A 248 -10.72 -19.39 -17.70
CA ARG A 248 -9.80 -19.69 -18.81
C ARG A 248 -8.48 -20.16 -18.25
N GLU A 249 -7.76 -20.94 -19.04
CA GLU A 249 -6.40 -21.34 -18.70
C GLU A 249 -5.53 -20.12 -18.47
N ILE A 250 -4.91 -20.07 -17.28
CA ILE A 250 -3.92 -19.07 -16.92
C ILE A 250 -2.54 -19.66 -17.25
N THR A 251 -1.70 -18.87 -17.93
CA THR A 251 -0.36 -19.28 -18.34
C THR A 251 0.68 -18.23 -17.94
N GLY A 252 1.96 -18.60 -17.97
CA GLY A 252 3.08 -17.71 -17.67
C GLY A 252 3.69 -17.93 -16.28
N HIS A 253 4.84 -17.30 -16.04
CA HIS A 253 5.64 -17.48 -14.82
C HIS A 253 5.28 -16.51 -13.69
N PHE A 254 4.48 -15.48 -13.99
CA PHE A 254 4.08 -14.49 -13.00
C PHE A 254 3.08 -15.06 -11.97
N VAL A 255 2.20 -15.95 -12.43
CA VAL A 255 1.17 -16.56 -11.59
C VAL A 255 1.71 -17.71 -10.76
N ALA A 256 1.03 -18.01 -9.66
CA ALA A 256 1.47 -19.09 -8.77
C ALA A 256 1.29 -20.47 -9.43
N PRO A 257 2.10 -21.48 -9.08
CA PRO A 257 2.01 -22.82 -9.65
C PRO A 257 0.61 -23.44 -9.58
N GLU A 258 -0.12 -23.21 -8.49
CA GLU A 258 -1.48 -23.70 -8.29
C GLU A 258 -2.54 -22.99 -9.14
N GLN A 259 -2.20 -21.88 -9.80
CA GLN A 259 -3.06 -21.22 -10.80
C GLN A 259 -2.90 -21.82 -12.20
N LEU A 260 -1.83 -22.59 -12.43
CA LEU A 260 -1.53 -23.20 -13.72
C LEU A 260 -2.26 -24.53 -13.89
N TRP A 261 -2.61 -24.87 -15.13
CA TRP A 261 -3.24 -26.14 -15.46
C TRP A 261 -2.36 -27.34 -15.05
N PRO A 262 -2.80 -28.18 -14.08
CA PRO A 262 -1.90 -29.15 -13.46
C PRO A 262 -1.79 -30.47 -14.24
N TYR A 263 -2.64 -30.69 -15.25
CA TYR A 263 -2.74 -31.95 -15.98
C TYR A 263 -1.83 -32.02 -17.22
N GLY A 264 -1.07 -30.96 -17.48
CA GLY A 264 -0.12 -30.88 -18.58
C GLY A 264 -0.78 -30.64 -19.95
N PRO A 265 0.04 -30.48 -21.00
CA PRO A 265 -0.41 -29.96 -22.30
C PRO A 265 -1.22 -30.95 -23.14
N ASN A 266 -1.23 -32.24 -22.77
CA ASN A 266 -1.93 -33.29 -23.52
C ASN A 266 -3.42 -33.42 -23.12
N ILE A 267 -3.83 -32.74 -22.05
CA ILE A 267 -5.21 -32.74 -21.57
C ILE A 267 -5.73 -31.32 -21.76
N GLU A 268 -6.78 -31.17 -22.56
CA GLU A 268 -7.41 -29.86 -22.81
C GLU A 268 -7.89 -29.25 -21.49
N PHE A 269 -7.69 -27.94 -21.35
CA PHE A 269 -8.13 -27.21 -20.18
C PHE A 269 -9.64 -27.35 -19.98
N SER A 270 -10.03 -27.67 -18.75
CA SER A 270 -11.43 -27.67 -18.30
C SER A 270 -11.52 -26.96 -16.96
N ASP A 271 -12.34 -25.91 -16.90
CA ASP A 271 -12.54 -25.15 -15.68
C ASP A 271 -13.07 -26.04 -14.53
N ASP A 272 -13.94 -27.01 -14.84
CA ASP A 272 -14.50 -27.95 -13.86
C ASP A 272 -13.44 -28.86 -13.22
N LEU A 273 -12.35 -29.11 -13.93
CA LEU A 273 -11.23 -29.93 -13.44
C LEU A 273 -10.13 -29.09 -12.79
N MET A 274 -10.12 -27.76 -13.00
CA MET A 274 -9.10 -26.88 -12.43
C MET A 274 -9.25 -26.84 -10.90
N PRO A 275 -8.21 -27.20 -10.13
CA PRO A 275 -8.25 -27.07 -8.68
C PRO A 275 -8.37 -25.61 -8.24
N SER A 276 -9.22 -25.37 -7.25
CA SER A 276 -9.31 -24.07 -6.59
C SER A 276 -8.13 -23.84 -5.63
N TYR A 277 -7.80 -22.58 -5.39
CA TYR A 277 -6.67 -22.13 -4.58
C TYR A 277 -7.07 -21.02 -3.60
N ASP A 278 -6.10 -20.57 -2.82
CA ASP A 278 -6.29 -19.58 -1.76
C ASP A 278 -5.48 -18.29 -1.99
N GLU A 279 -5.41 -17.43 -0.97
CA GLU A 279 -4.81 -16.10 -1.02
C GLU A 279 -3.29 -16.11 -1.18
N LYS A 280 -2.67 -17.29 -1.07
CA LYS A 280 -1.23 -17.45 -1.25
C LYS A 280 -0.79 -17.21 -2.69
N THR A 281 -1.73 -17.17 -3.63
CA THR A 281 -1.51 -16.69 -4.99
C THR A 281 -1.09 -15.22 -5.05
N ASP A 282 -1.61 -14.37 -4.17
CA ASP A 282 -1.16 -12.98 -4.05
C ASP A 282 0.27 -12.91 -3.47
N ILE A 283 0.57 -13.75 -2.47
CA ILE A 283 1.89 -13.80 -1.82
C ILE A 283 2.98 -14.18 -2.82
N TRP A 284 2.71 -15.15 -3.70
CA TRP A 284 3.62 -15.55 -4.77
C TRP A 284 4.03 -14.39 -5.68
N LYS A 285 3.11 -13.46 -5.96
CA LYS A 285 3.33 -12.35 -6.90
C LYS A 285 4.11 -11.19 -6.28
N ILE A 286 4.18 -11.11 -4.95
CA ILE A 286 4.82 -10.00 -4.24
C ILE A 286 6.26 -9.75 -4.76
N PRO A 287 7.18 -10.72 -4.84
CA PRO A 287 8.55 -10.46 -5.27
C PRO A 287 8.66 -9.75 -6.62
N ALA A 288 7.88 -10.18 -7.62
CA ALA A 288 7.89 -9.58 -8.96
C ALA A 288 7.33 -8.16 -8.96
N VAL A 289 6.23 -7.91 -8.23
CA VAL A 289 5.67 -6.55 -8.10
C VAL A 289 6.65 -5.63 -7.38
N ILE A 290 7.29 -6.11 -6.30
CA ILE A 290 8.22 -5.31 -5.53
C ILE A 290 9.52 -5.03 -6.29
N ASP A 291 10.00 -5.97 -7.10
CA ASP A 291 11.15 -5.74 -7.97
C ASP A 291 10.91 -4.55 -8.92
N HIS A 292 9.71 -4.49 -9.53
CA HIS A 292 9.28 -3.35 -10.35
C HIS A 292 9.24 -2.05 -9.52
N LEU A 293 8.59 -2.07 -8.35
CA LEU A 293 8.47 -0.85 -7.52
C LEU A 293 9.83 -0.32 -7.06
N LEU A 294 10.77 -1.20 -6.70
CA LEU A 294 12.12 -0.81 -6.30
C LEU A 294 12.94 -0.21 -7.44
N GLY A 295 12.65 -0.59 -8.69
CA GLY A 295 13.32 -0.08 -9.88
C GLY A 295 14.86 -0.19 -9.83
N HIS A 296 15.53 0.63 -10.63
CA HIS A 296 17.00 0.63 -10.77
C HIS A 296 17.62 1.93 -10.25
N VAL A 297 17.24 2.35 -9.04
CA VAL A 297 17.87 3.51 -8.37
C VAL A 297 18.99 3.06 -7.42
N LYS A 298 19.94 3.96 -7.15
CA LYS A 298 21.05 3.70 -6.22
C LYS A 298 20.50 3.26 -4.85
N GLY A 299 20.94 2.10 -4.36
CA GLY A 299 20.52 1.52 -3.08
C GLY A 299 19.38 0.50 -3.19
N SER A 300 18.66 0.40 -4.32
CA SER A 300 17.62 -0.62 -4.49
C SER A 300 18.17 -2.05 -4.51
N ASP A 301 19.42 -2.23 -4.94
CA ASP A 301 20.17 -3.49 -4.86
C ASP A 301 20.40 -3.94 -3.40
N ILE A 302 20.73 -2.99 -2.51
CA ILE A 302 20.87 -3.25 -1.07
C ILE A 302 19.52 -3.67 -0.49
N VAL A 303 18.44 -2.99 -0.86
CA VAL A 303 17.07 -3.37 -0.43
C VAL A 303 16.74 -4.79 -0.89
N ARG A 304 17.00 -5.15 -2.15
CA ARG A 304 16.78 -6.51 -2.67
C ARG A 304 17.56 -7.57 -1.88
N PHE A 305 18.82 -7.27 -1.55
CA PHE A 305 19.63 -8.17 -0.74
C PHE A 305 18.98 -8.46 0.63
N HIS A 306 18.50 -7.43 1.33
CA HIS A 306 17.81 -7.62 2.61
C HIS A 306 16.42 -8.28 2.52
N LEU A 307 15.78 -8.24 1.34
CA LEU A 307 14.49 -8.88 1.10
C LEU A 307 14.60 -10.30 0.52
N PHE A 308 15.82 -10.77 0.21
CA PHE A 308 16.05 -12.04 -0.49
C PHE A 308 15.38 -13.24 0.20
N ASP A 309 15.56 -13.37 1.52
CA ASP A 309 15.01 -14.51 2.27
C ASP A 309 13.48 -14.51 2.24
N ILE A 310 12.84 -13.37 2.54
CA ILE A 310 11.38 -13.30 2.54
C ILE A 310 10.78 -13.48 1.14
N HIS A 311 11.47 -13.02 0.09
CA HIS A 311 11.07 -13.26 -1.30
C HIS A 311 11.20 -14.74 -1.68
N SER A 312 12.26 -15.41 -1.23
CA SER A 312 12.43 -16.86 -1.42
C SER A 312 11.32 -17.65 -0.72
N GLU A 313 10.91 -17.23 0.48
CA GLU A 313 9.77 -17.82 1.20
C GLU A 313 8.43 -17.58 0.46
N CYS A 314 8.22 -16.41 -0.14
CA CYS A 314 7.05 -16.13 -0.99
C CYS A 314 7.01 -17.02 -2.25
N GLY A 315 8.18 -17.38 -2.78
CA GLY A 315 8.35 -18.22 -3.97
C GLY A 315 8.30 -19.73 -3.72
N LYS A 316 7.91 -20.20 -2.51
CA LYS A 316 7.77 -21.63 -2.24
C LYS A 316 6.66 -22.25 -3.08
N ALA A 317 6.93 -23.41 -3.69
CA ALA A 317 5.98 -24.09 -4.55
C ALA A 317 4.70 -24.49 -3.81
N ASN A 318 4.83 -25.02 -2.59
CA ASN A 318 3.70 -25.35 -1.73
C ASN A 318 3.09 -24.07 -1.12
N PRO A 319 1.82 -23.72 -1.41
CA PRO A 319 1.19 -22.49 -0.93
C PRO A 319 1.16 -22.40 0.61
N SER A 320 1.00 -23.53 1.29
CA SER A 320 0.95 -23.59 2.76
C SER A 320 2.26 -23.21 3.45
N GLU A 321 3.39 -23.29 2.73
CA GLU A 321 4.70 -22.90 3.25
C GLU A 321 5.03 -21.43 3.02
N ARG A 322 4.26 -20.72 2.19
CA ARG A 322 4.45 -19.29 1.94
C ARG A 322 4.04 -18.49 3.17
N PRO A 323 4.67 -17.33 3.45
CA PRO A 323 4.33 -16.48 4.60
C PRO A 323 2.92 -15.86 4.45
N SER A 324 2.39 -15.28 5.53
CA SER A 324 1.22 -14.39 5.42
C SER A 324 1.65 -13.00 4.93
N ALA A 325 0.71 -12.22 4.37
CA ALA A 325 0.97 -10.84 4.00
C ALA A 325 1.49 -10.01 5.18
N GLN A 326 1.00 -10.29 6.40
CA GLN A 326 1.48 -9.66 7.63
C GLN A 326 2.96 -9.94 7.90
N MET A 327 3.42 -11.18 7.75
CA MET A 327 4.84 -11.54 7.94
C MET A 327 5.74 -10.85 6.91
N VAL A 328 5.29 -10.75 5.65
CA VAL A 328 6.01 -10.02 4.60
C VAL A 328 6.10 -8.53 4.97
N LEU A 329 4.97 -7.93 5.34
CA LEU A 329 4.88 -6.53 5.74
C LEU A 329 5.79 -6.19 6.92
N ASP A 330 5.80 -7.04 7.95
CA ASP A 330 6.64 -6.84 9.14
C ASP A 330 8.13 -6.95 8.79
N THR A 331 8.48 -7.84 7.87
CA THR A 331 9.86 -7.94 7.36
C THR A 331 10.26 -6.67 6.62
N TYR A 332 9.41 -6.13 5.74
CA TYR A 332 9.72 -4.92 4.98
C TYR A 332 9.88 -3.71 5.89
N ARG A 333 9.03 -3.58 6.90
CA ARG A 333 9.14 -2.52 7.91
C ARG A 333 10.44 -2.61 8.70
N LYS A 334 10.88 -3.82 9.07
CA LYS A 334 12.17 -4.05 9.72
C LYS A 334 13.34 -3.67 8.82
N VAL A 335 13.30 -4.05 7.54
CA VAL A 335 14.33 -3.70 6.55
C VAL A 335 14.40 -2.18 6.35
N LEU A 336 13.28 -1.50 6.20
CA LEU A 336 13.26 -0.03 6.10
C LEU A 336 13.89 0.61 7.34
N ALA A 337 13.49 0.19 8.55
CA ALA A 337 14.03 0.73 9.80
C ALA A 337 15.55 0.49 9.94
N LEU A 338 16.02 -0.71 9.55
CA LEU A 338 17.44 -1.07 9.55
C LEU A 338 18.24 -0.16 8.63
N LEU A 339 17.83 -0.05 7.36
CA LEU A 339 18.55 0.72 6.35
C LEU A 339 18.53 2.23 6.64
N MET A 340 17.43 2.75 7.19
CA MET A 340 17.37 4.14 7.63
C MET A 340 18.36 4.42 8.77
N LYS A 341 18.54 3.48 9.70
CA LYS A 341 19.50 3.61 10.80
C LYS A 341 20.94 3.60 10.29
N GLU A 342 21.27 2.70 9.37
CA GLU A 342 22.61 2.61 8.77
C GLU A 342 23.00 3.88 8.02
N MET A 343 22.06 4.48 7.28
CA MET A 343 22.27 5.77 6.63
C MET A 343 22.58 6.89 7.63
N ALA A 344 21.78 7.02 8.69
CA ALA A 344 22.00 8.07 9.70
C ALA A 344 23.39 7.95 10.35
N VAL A 345 23.88 6.73 10.57
CA VAL A 345 25.22 6.47 11.09
C VAL A 345 26.30 6.85 10.06
N ALA A 346 26.10 6.56 8.78
CA ALA A 346 27.03 6.92 7.72
C ALA A 346 27.14 8.45 7.56
N GLU A 347 26.02 9.17 7.53
CA GLU A 347 25.97 10.63 7.46
C GLU A 347 26.66 11.27 8.68
N THR A 348 26.44 10.71 9.88
CA THR A 348 27.13 11.19 11.10
C THR A 348 28.65 11.01 11.02
N ARG A 349 29.13 9.93 10.39
CA ARG A 349 30.57 9.68 10.20
C ARG A 349 31.22 10.58 9.16
N GLU A 350 30.49 11.01 8.14
CA GLU A 350 31.00 11.96 7.13
C GLU A 350 31.04 13.41 7.65
N MET A 351 30.26 13.73 8.68
CA MET A 351 30.26 15.04 9.34
C MET A 351 31.35 15.22 10.41
N LEU A 352 31.96 14.12 10.87
CA LEU A 352 33.08 14.10 11.83
C LEU A 352 34.41 14.03 11.08
#